data_AF-A0A1M6PZX9-F1
#
_entry.id   AF-A0A1M6PZX9-F1
#
_cell.length_a   1.000
_cell.length_b   1.000
_cell.length_c   1.000
_cell.angle_alpha   90.00
_cell.angle_beta   90.00
_cell.angle_gamma   90.00
#
_symmetry.space_group_name_H-M   'P 1'
#
loop_
_entity.id
_entity.type
_entity.pdbx_description
1 polymer ?
#
loop_
_entity_poly.entity_id
_entity_poly.type
_entity_poly.pdbx_seq_one_letter_code
_entity_poly.pdbx_strand_id
1 'polypeptide(L)'
;MTATPAKAPPEPVEASSGLPGEVSVDVLADLLGVSPRTLGKWVDAGIIRRSARGRFPLRESLRAAFAHAQAPKAAPTGDKARLLAAQAEKVELANAAKRGELVPRVTVAREWADMLGQVRASMLAVPSRFHARRGSLTPGDIAELDRVIRDALEEQANDGI
;
A
#
# COMPACT_ATOMS: atom_id res chain seq x y z
N MET A 1 -31.25 -4.42 -43.78
CA MET A 1 -30.45 -5.47 -43.10
C MET A 1 -30.23 -4.98 -41.67
N THR A 2 -31.24 -5.14 -40.81
CA THR A 2 -31.58 -6.31 -39.96
C THR A 2 -31.04 -6.08 -38.55
N ALA A 3 -31.92 -5.56 -37.70
CA ALA A 3 -31.73 -5.44 -36.27
C ALA A 3 -31.55 -6.83 -35.64
N THR A 4 -30.49 -6.99 -34.84
CA THR A 4 -30.25 -8.17 -34.00
C THR A 4 -31.35 -8.26 -32.93
N PRO A 5 -32.10 -9.36 -32.81
CA PRO A 5 -33.13 -9.47 -31.79
C PRO A 5 -32.50 -9.74 -30.42
N ALA A 6 -33.09 -9.15 -29.38
CA ALA A 6 -32.76 -9.43 -27.99
C ALA A 6 -32.97 -10.91 -27.69
N LYS A 7 -31.95 -11.55 -27.10
CA LYS A 7 -31.97 -12.96 -26.68
C LYS A 7 -33.07 -13.15 -25.64
N ALA A 8 -34.10 -13.91 -26.00
CA ALA A 8 -35.21 -14.29 -25.13
C ALA A 8 -34.68 -14.96 -23.83
N PRO A 9 -35.43 -14.87 -22.71
CA PRO A 9 -35.09 -15.60 -21.49
C PRO A 9 -34.93 -17.09 -21.82
N PRO A 10 -33.88 -17.78 -21.32
CA PRO A 10 -33.71 -19.19 -21.61
C PRO A 10 -34.94 -19.95 -21.09
N GLU A 11 -35.54 -20.74 -21.98
CA GLU A 11 -36.64 -21.65 -21.67
C GLU A 11 -36.30 -22.53 -20.46
N PRO A 12 -37.29 -22.94 -19.64
CA PRO A 12 -37.07 -23.78 -18.48
C PRO A 12 -36.46 -25.11 -18.90
N VAL A 13 -35.15 -25.25 -18.67
CA VAL A 13 -34.38 -26.46 -18.94
C VAL A 13 -35.03 -27.63 -18.20
N GLU A 14 -35.56 -28.60 -18.96
CA GLU A 14 -36.14 -29.82 -18.43
C GLU A 14 -35.15 -30.56 -17.51
N ALA A 15 -35.69 -31.10 -16.42
CA ALA A 15 -34.93 -31.65 -15.32
C ALA A 15 -34.06 -32.85 -15.72
N SER A 16 -32.74 -32.69 -15.72
CA SER A 16 -31.82 -33.84 -15.59
C SER A 16 -32.16 -34.61 -14.30
N SER A 17 -32.60 -35.86 -14.43
CA SER A 17 -33.32 -36.65 -13.43
C SER A 17 -32.48 -37.22 -12.26
N GLY A 18 -31.28 -36.67 -11.99
CA GLY A 18 -30.37 -37.19 -10.96
C GLY A 18 -30.20 -36.34 -9.70
N LEU A 19 -30.67 -35.09 -9.68
CA LEU A 19 -30.47 -34.19 -8.53
C LEU A 19 -31.76 -34.04 -7.70
N PRO A 20 -31.68 -34.07 -6.36
CA PRO A 20 -32.82 -33.86 -5.51
C PRO A 20 -33.41 -32.46 -5.72
N GLY A 21 -34.73 -32.37 -5.83
CA GLY A 21 -35.43 -31.10 -6.03
C GLY A 21 -35.28 -30.15 -4.85
N GLU A 22 -35.28 -30.69 -3.63
CA GLU A 22 -35.05 -29.96 -2.38
C GLU A 22 -33.97 -30.60 -1.52
N VAL A 23 -33.23 -29.78 -0.78
CA VAL A 23 -32.21 -30.20 0.17
C VAL A 23 -32.37 -29.51 1.51
N SER A 24 -31.78 -30.08 2.56
CA SER A 24 -31.71 -29.45 3.88
C SER A 24 -30.71 -28.29 3.89
N VAL A 25 -30.78 -27.47 4.94
CA VAL A 25 -29.82 -26.38 5.16
C VAL A 25 -28.38 -26.88 5.24
N ASP A 26 -28.14 -28.01 5.89
CA ASP A 26 -26.79 -28.56 6.10
C ASP A 26 -26.21 -29.07 4.78
N VAL A 27 -27.00 -29.83 4.02
CA VAL A 27 -26.58 -30.33 2.70
C VAL A 27 -26.29 -29.18 1.74
N LEU A 28 -27.11 -28.13 1.74
CA LEU A 28 -26.87 -26.97 0.87
C LEU A 28 -25.61 -26.18 1.29
N ALA A 29 -25.41 -26.00 2.60
CA ALA A 29 -24.25 -25.31 3.15
C ALA A 29 -22.95 -26.03 2.78
N ASP A 30 -22.93 -27.36 2.94
CA ASP A 30 -21.80 -28.22 2.57
C ASP A 30 -21.52 -28.17 1.07
N LEU A 31 -22.56 -28.28 0.22
CA LEU A 31 -22.41 -28.20 -1.24
C LEU A 31 -21.85 -26.86 -1.72
N LEU A 32 -22.19 -25.76 -1.02
CA LEU A 32 -21.70 -24.42 -1.33
C LEU A 32 -20.35 -24.09 -0.67
N GLY A 33 -19.84 -24.99 0.19
CA GLY A 33 -18.60 -24.75 0.95
C GLY A 33 -18.70 -23.58 1.94
N VAL A 34 -19.90 -23.28 2.45
CA VAL A 34 -20.14 -22.19 3.40
C VAL A 34 -20.75 -22.70 4.69
N SER A 35 -20.58 -21.98 5.80
CA SER A 35 -21.24 -22.36 7.05
C SER A 35 -22.78 -22.19 6.96
N PRO A 36 -23.58 -22.97 7.72
CA PRO A 36 -25.03 -22.76 7.82
C PRO A 36 -25.40 -21.34 8.28
N ARG A 37 -24.54 -20.68 9.07
CA ARG A 37 -24.69 -19.28 9.48
C ARG A 37 -24.54 -18.32 8.31
N THR A 38 -23.58 -18.56 7.42
CA THR A 38 -23.39 -17.78 6.18
C THR A 38 -24.58 -17.98 5.25
N LEU A 39 -25.04 -19.21 5.09
CA LEU A 39 -26.23 -19.52 4.32
C LEU A 39 -27.47 -18.81 4.88
N GLY A 40 -27.62 -18.75 6.22
CA GLY A 40 -28.66 -17.96 6.89
C GLY A 40 -28.61 -16.47 6.51
N LYS A 41 -27.43 -15.85 6.55
CA LYS A 41 -27.25 -14.45 6.12
C LYS A 41 -27.64 -14.23 4.66
N TRP A 42 -27.38 -15.19 3.78
CA TRP A 42 -27.77 -15.09 2.38
C TRP A 42 -29.29 -15.20 2.19
N VAL A 43 -29.97 -15.95 3.06
CA VAL A 43 -31.44 -15.94 3.10
C VAL A 43 -31.96 -14.60 3.62
N ASP A 44 -31.41 -14.08 4.71
CA ASP A 44 -31.83 -12.81 5.30
C ASP A 44 -31.61 -11.64 4.33
N ALA A 45 -30.54 -11.71 3.53
CA ALA A 45 -30.22 -10.76 2.47
C ALA A 45 -31.05 -10.97 1.18
N GLY A 46 -31.94 -11.96 1.14
CA GLY A 46 -32.79 -12.26 -0.02
C GLY A 46 -32.06 -12.87 -1.22
N ILE A 47 -30.81 -13.32 -1.05
CA ILE A 47 -30.01 -13.93 -2.11
C ILE A 47 -30.51 -15.35 -2.40
N ILE A 48 -30.77 -16.14 -1.35
CA ILE A 48 -31.31 -17.52 -1.48
C ILE A 48 -32.69 -17.58 -0.84
N ARG A 49 -33.65 -18.21 -1.52
CA ARG A 49 -35.01 -18.38 -1.03
C ARG A 49 -35.24 -19.78 -0.47
N ARG A 50 -35.94 -19.86 0.67
CA ARG A 50 -36.42 -21.12 1.25
C ARG A 50 -37.73 -21.53 0.58
N SER A 51 -37.90 -22.82 0.30
CA SER A 51 -39.20 -23.37 -0.11
C SER A 51 -40.09 -23.66 1.09
N ALA A 52 -39.50 -24.17 2.17
CA ALA A 52 -40.15 -24.40 3.46
C ALA A 52 -39.14 -24.27 4.62
N ARG A 53 -39.61 -24.43 5.87
CA ARG A 53 -38.73 -24.39 7.05
C ARG A 53 -37.61 -25.43 6.92
N GLY A 54 -36.37 -24.97 6.80
CA GLY A 54 -35.19 -25.82 6.68
C GLY A 54 -35.00 -26.50 5.31
N ARG A 55 -35.81 -26.16 4.29
CA ARG A 55 -35.80 -26.77 2.96
C ARG A 55 -35.51 -25.73 1.88
N PHE A 56 -34.70 -26.13 0.91
CA PHE A 56 -34.22 -25.26 -0.16
C PHE A 56 -34.33 -25.93 -1.52
N PRO A 57 -34.84 -25.22 -2.55
CA PRO A 57 -34.80 -25.69 -3.92
C PRO A 57 -33.35 -25.71 -4.41
N LEU A 58 -32.77 -26.89 -4.62
CA LEU A 58 -31.33 -27.05 -4.83
C LEU A 58 -30.83 -26.26 -6.04
N ARG A 59 -31.48 -26.42 -7.20
CA ARG A 59 -31.06 -25.79 -8.46
C ARG A 59 -31.16 -24.27 -8.44
N GLU A 60 -32.22 -23.76 -7.82
CA GLU A 60 -32.43 -22.32 -7.70
C GLU A 60 -31.41 -21.71 -6.73
N SER A 61 -31.17 -22.39 -5.60
CA SER A 61 -30.19 -21.96 -4.60
C SER A 61 -28.77 -21.93 -5.15
N LEU A 62 -28.37 -22.95 -5.93
CA LEU A 62 -27.06 -22.98 -6.60
C LEU A 62 -26.93 -21.84 -7.62
N ARG A 63 -27.94 -21.64 -8.48
CA ARG A 63 -27.93 -20.54 -9.46
C ARG A 63 -27.80 -19.19 -8.79
N ALA A 64 -28.55 -18.96 -7.72
CA ALA A 64 -28.50 -17.72 -6.97
C ALA A 64 -27.14 -17.51 -6.27
N ALA A 65 -26.55 -18.56 -5.69
CA ALA A 65 -25.23 -18.49 -5.08
C ALA A 65 -24.13 -18.17 -6.10
N PHE A 66 -24.13 -18.84 -7.27
CA PHE A 66 -23.17 -18.54 -8.34
C PHE A 66 -23.35 -17.14 -8.92
N ALA A 67 -24.59 -16.67 -9.07
CA ALA A 67 -24.85 -15.30 -9.50
C ALA A 67 -24.34 -14.28 -8.47
N HIS A 68 -24.53 -14.54 -7.18
CA HIS A 68 -24.02 -13.69 -6.09
C HIS A 68 -22.48 -13.65 -6.05
N ALA A 69 -21.82 -14.80 -6.23
CA ALA A 69 -20.36 -14.88 -6.24
C ALA A 69 -19.72 -14.16 -7.44
N GLN A 70 -20.39 -14.17 -8.60
CA GLN A 70 -19.94 -13.48 -9.81
C GLN A 70 -20.34 -12.01 -9.85
N ALA A 71 -21.29 -11.59 -9.00
CA ALA A 71 -21.69 -10.19 -8.94
C ALA A 71 -20.48 -9.33 -8.55
N PRO A 72 -20.21 -8.23 -9.27
CA PRO A 72 -19.14 -7.33 -8.90
C PRO A 72 -19.41 -6.81 -7.48
N LYS A 73 -18.45 -7.03 -6.58
CA LYS A 73 -18.54 -6.46 -5.24
C LYS A 73 -18.63 -4.95 -5.40
N ALA A 74 -19.69 -4.35 -4.86
CA ALA A 74 -19.83 -2.91 -4.86
C ALA A 74 -18.55 -2.28 -4.30
N ALA A 75 -18.03 -1.29 -5.02
CA ALA A 75 -16.87 -0.56 -4.56
C ALA A 75 -17.19 0.01 -3.16
N PRO A 76 -16.25 -0.05 -2.21
CA PRO A 76 -16.44 0.61 -0.93
C PRO A 76 -16.67 2.10 -1.20
N THR A 77 -17.69 2.67 -0.57
CA THR A 77 -18.03 4.09 -0.69
C THR A 77 -17.74 4.83 0.62
N GLY A 78 -17.67 6.17 0.53
CA GLY A 78 -17.48 7.03 1.70
C GLY A 78 -16.21 6.74 2.49
N ASP A 79 -16.33 6.70 3.81
CA ASP A 79 -15.18 6.58 4.73
C ASP A 79 -14.42 5.28 4.58
N LYS A 80 -15.09 4.19 4.17
CA LYS A 80 -14.44 2.90 3.92
C LYS A 80 -13.50 2.97 2.72
N ALA A 81 -13.87 3.71 1.68
CA ALA A 81 -13.03 3.94 0.52
C ALA A 81 -11.77 4.72 0.90
N ARG A 82 -11.95 5.79 1.70
CA ARG A 82 -10.85 6.64 2.19
C ARG A 82 -9.88 5.86 3.06
N LEU A 83 -10.39 5.02 3.96
CA LEU A 83 -9.55 4.16 4.81
C LEU A 83 -8.73 3.18 3.97
N LEU A 84 -9.34 2.54 2.97
CA LEU A 84 -8.63 1.59 2.11
C LEU A 84 -7.57 2.28 1.25
N ALA A 85 -7.85 3.48 0.73
CA ALA A 85 -6.87 4.29 0.01
C ALA A 85 -5.68 4.66 0.91
N ALA A 86 -5.93 5.15 2.13
CA ALA A 86 -4.87 5.47 3.09
C ALA A 86 -4.05 4.23 3.50
N GLN A 87 -4.71 3.07 3.62
CA GLN A 87 -4.03 1.80 3.89
C GLN A 87 -3.13 1.40 2.73
N ALA A 88 -3.59 1.58 1.49
CA ALA A 88 -2.80 1.30 0.28
C ALA A 88 -1.58 2.21 0.20
N GLU A 89 -1.77 3.52 0.36
CA GLU A 89 -0.68 4.51 0.36
C GLU A 89 0.39 4.19 1.43
N LYS A 90 -0.04 3.81 2.64
CA LYS A 90 0.88 3.38 3.70
C LYS A 90 1.75 2.20 3.28
N VAL A 91 1.17 1.21 2.59
CA VAL A 91 1.89 0.03 2.10
C VAL A 91 2.84 0.41 0.97
N GLU A 92 2.42 1.30 0.06
CA GLU A 92 3.26 1.79 -1.03
C GLU A 92 4.49 2.55 -0.51
N LEU A 93 4.30 3.48 0.43
CA LEU A 93 5.40 4.21 1.07
C LEU A 93 6.37 3.27 1.80
N ALA A 94 5.84 2.27 2.52
CA ALA A 94 6.67 1.27 3.19
C ALA A 94 7.47 0.42 2.18
N ASN A 95 6.87 0.09 1.03
CA ASN A 95 7.56 -0.66 -0.02
C ASN A 95 8.62 0.19 -0.72
N ALA A 96 8.34 1.45 -1.02
CA ALA A 96 9.30 2.38 -1.62
C ALA A 96 10.51 2.59 -0.69
N ALA A 97 10.29 2.77 0.62
CA ALA A 97 11.36 2.83 1.60
C ALA A 97 12.20 1.54 1.65
N LYS A 98 11.57 0.36 1.61
CA LYS A 98 12.28 -0.93 1.59
C LYS A 98 13.10 -1.15 0.32
N ARG A 99 12.65 -0.61 -0.82
CA ARG A 99 13.42 -0.63 -2.09
C ARG A 99 14.55 0.39 -2.12
N GLY A 100 14.63 1.29 -1.13
CA GLY A 100 15.64 2.35 -1.09
C GLY A 100 15.30 3.57 -1.95
N GLU A 101 14.06 3.71 -2.41
CA GLU A 101 13.62 4.88 -3.19
C GLU A 101 13.37 6.11 -2.31
N LEU A 102 13.15 5.89 -1.00
CA LEU A 102 12.94 6.94 -0.01
C LEU A 102 14.00 6.83 1.07
N VAL A 103 14.61 7.97 1.41
CA VAL A 103 15.57 8.09 2.52
C VAL A 103 15.00 9.01 3.60
N PRO A 104 15.08 8.64 4.89
CA PRO A 104 14.61 9.52 5.96
C PRO A 104 15.38 10.84 5.97
N ARG A 105 14.65 11.96 5.99
CA ARG A 105 15.24 13.31 6.04
C ARG A 105 16.24 13.49 7.19
N VAL A 106 15.94 12.91 8.36
CA VAL A 106 16.83 12.98 9.54
C VAL A 106 18.16 12.29 9.27
N THR A 107 18.16 11.16 8.55
CA THR A 107 19.38 10.48 8.13
C THR A 107 20.16 11.37 7.18
N VAL A 108 19.52 11.91 6.14
CA VAL A 108 20.19 12.82 5.19
C VAL A 108 20.82 14.01 5.91
N ALA A 109 20.05 14.71 6.75
CA ALA A 109 20.55 15.87 7.49
C ALA A 109 21.75 15.54 8.38
N ARG A 110 21.72 14.39 9.07
CA ARG A 110 22.84 13.93 9.90
C ARG A 110 24.08 13.63 9.07
N GLU A 111 23.96 12.83 8.01
CA GLU A 111 25.12 12.48 7.16
C GLU A 111 25.74 13.73 6.52
N TRP A 112 24.92 14.70 6.09
CA TRP A 112 25.41 15.98 5.59
C TRP A 112 26.10 16.82 6.68
N ALA A 113 25.53 16.90 7.87
CA ALA A 113 26.16 17.59 9.00
C ALA A 113 27.51 16.97 9.36
N ASP A 114 27.60 15.64 9.36
CA ASP A 114 28.84 14.91 9.65
C ASP A 114 29.89 15.16 8.56
N MET A 115 29.52 15.07 7.28
CA MET A 115 30.41 15.37 6.15
C MET A 115 30.92 16.81 6.19
N LEU A 116 30.03 17.79 6.37
CA LEU A 116 30.40 19.21 6.45
C LEU A 116 31.26 19.50 7.70
N GLY A 117 30.97 18.84 8.83
CA GLY A 117 31.79 18.90 10.03
C GLY A 117 33.22 18.41 9.81
N GLN A 118 33.38 17.30 9.07
CA GLN A 118 34.70 16.77 8.71
C GLN A 118 35.46 17.70 7.76
N VAL A 119 34.77 18.31 6.79
CA VAL A 119 35.35 19.32 5.90
C VAL A 119 35.84 20.53 6.72
N ARG A 120 35.01 21.06 7.61
CA ARG A 120 35.37 22.18 8.50
C ARG A 120 36.58 21.84 9.36
N ALA A 121 36.58 20.68 10.02
CA ALA A 121 37.70 20.23 10.84
C ALA A 121 38.99 20.10 10.02
N SER A 122 38.89 19.60 8.79
CA SER A 122 40.03 19.46 7.88
C SER A 122 40.60 20.81 7.45
N MET A 123 39.73 21.79 7.15
CA MET A 123 40.14 23.16 6.81
C MET A 123 40.84 23.85 7.99
N LEU A 124 40.26 23.75 9.20
CA LEU A 124 40.87 24.33 10.41
C LEU A 124 42.20 23.65 10.80
N ALA A 125 42.46 22.43 10.33
CA ALA A 125 43.75 21.76 10.54
C ALA A 125 44.85 22.23 9.56
N VAL A 126 44.51 22.92 8.47
CA VAL A 126 45.47 23.32 7.41
C VAL A 126 46.64 24.16 7.95
N PRO A 127 46.46 25.20 8.78
CA PRO A 127 47.59 26.02 9.25
C PRO A 127 48.66 25.20 9.98
N SER A 128 48.22 24.31 10.88
CA SER A 128 49.11 23.44 11.66
C SER A 128 49.87 22.44 10.77
N ARG A 129 49.18 21.82 9.80
CA ARG A 129 49.77 20.91 8.81
C ARG A 129 50.76 21.63 7.88
N PHE A 130 50.47 22.87 7.53
CA PHE A 130 51.33 23.68 6.67
C PHE A 130 52.62 24.07 7.39
N HIS A 131 52.52 24.54 8.64
CA HIS A 131 53.68 24.82 9.50
C HIS A 131 54.57 23.58 9.68
N ALA A 132 53.98 22.41 9.94
CA ALA A 132 54.71 21.16 10.09
C ALA A 132 55.49 20.74 8.82
N ARG A 133 55.04 21.14 7.63
CA ARG A 133 55.68 20.83 6.34
C ARG A 133 56.68 21.90 5.87
N ARG A 134 56.53 23.14 6.33
CA ARG A 134 57.30 24.31 5.88
C ARG A 134 57.80 25.06 7.12
N GLY A 135 58.93 24.63 7.67
CA GLY A 135 59.53 25.22 8.88
C GLY A 135 60.09 26.64 8.72
N SER A 136 59.93 27.28 7.56
CA SER A 136 60.46 28.62 7.25
C SER A 136 59.44 29.75 7.42
N LEU A 137 58.23 29.46 7.91
CA LEU A 137 57.17 30.46 8.07
C LEU A 137 57.22 31.08 9.46
N THR A 138 56.87 32.36 9.52
CA THR A 138 56.79 33.08 10.79
C THR A 138 55.46 32.75 11.50
N PRO A 139 55.38 32.91 12.83
CA PRO A 139 54.12 32.81 13.55
C PRO A 139 53.02 33.75 13.01
N GLY A 140 53.41 34.90 12.45
CA GLY A 140 52.49 35.86 11.83
C GLY A 140 51.80 35.29 10.60
N ASP A 141 52.56 34.65 9.71
CA ASP A 141 52.03 34.04 8.48
C ASP A 141 51.00 32.93 8.79
N ILE A 142 51.26 32.13 9.83
CA ILE A 142 50.34 31.08 10.26
C ILE A 142 49.06 31.66 10.86
N ALA A 143 49.15 32.75 11.61
CA ALA A 143 47.99 33.43 12.18
C ALA A 143 47.12 34.11 11.11
N GLU A 144 47.75 34.68 10.07
CA GLU A 144 47.05 35.23 8.92
C GLU A 144 46.31 34.13 8.13
N LEU A 145 46.97 33.00 7.89
CA LEU A 145 46.35 31.84 7.23
C LEU A 145 45.16 31.29 8.02
N ASP A 146 45.26 31.18 9.35
CA ASP A 146 44.13 30.74 10.19
C ASP A 146 42.95 31.70 10.10
N ARG A 147 43.19 33.03 10.10
CA ARG A 147 42.11 34.02 9.90
C ARG A 147 41.44 33.87 8.55
N VAL A 148 42.21 33.86 7.46
CA VAL A 148 41.63 33.76 6.09
C VAL A 148 40.75 32.52 5.95
N ILE A 149 41.17 31.38 6.52
CA ILE A 149 40.36 30.15 6.50
C ILE A 149 39.07 30.31 7.31
N ARG A 150 39.13 30.94 8.48
CA ARG A 150 37.93 31.17 9.31
C ARG A 150 36.97 32.14 8.65
N ASP A 151 37.47 33.25 8.14
CA ASP A 151 36.67 34.27 7.45
C ASP A 151 35.93 33.64 6.26
N ALA A 152 36.62 32.83 5.45
CA ALA A 152 36.00 32.11 4.33
C ALA A 152 34.95 31.07 4.79
N LEU A 153 35.17 30.39 5.92
CA LEU A 153 34.19 29.45 6.49
C LEU A 153 32.97 30.19 7.09
N GLU A 154 33.15 31.38 7.65
CA GLU A 154 32.08 32.21 8.20
C GLU A 154 31.24 32.86 7.10
N GLU A 155 31.87 33.39 6.05
CA GLU A 155 31.19 33.88 4.85
C GLU A 155 30.26 32.80 4.29
N GLN A 156 30.77 31.57 4.14
CA GLN A 156 30.00 30.46 3.60
C GLN A 156 28.91 29.93 4.54
N ALA A 157 29.01 30.18 5.85
CA ALA A 157 27.96 29.88 6.80
C ALA A 157 26.83 30.93 6.76
N ASN A 158 27.16 32.18 6.46
CA ASN A 158 26.22 33.30 6.42
C ASN A 158 25.47 33.41 5.08
N ASP A 159 26.09 32.97 3.98
CA ASP A 159 25.49 32.96 2.64
C ASP A 159 24.56 31.75 2.39
N GLY A 160 24.31 30.92 3.40
CA GLY A 160 23.43 29.75 3.30
C GLY A 160 21.94 30.11 3.12
N ILE A 161 21.35 29.64 2.02
CA ILE A 161 19.90 29.61 1.67
C ILE A 161 19.02 29.13 2.83
#